data_AF-A0A1N6ECH6-F1
#
_entry.id   AF-A0A1N6ECH6-F1
#
_cell.length_a   1.000
_cell.length_b   1.000
_cell.length_c   1.000
_cell.angle_alpha   90.00
_cell.angle_beta   90.00
_cell.angle_gamma   90.00
#
_symmetry.space_group_name_H-M   'P 1'
#
loop_
_entity.id
_entity.type
_entity.pdbx_description
1 polymer ?
#
loop_
_entity_poly.entity_id
_entity_poly.type
_entity_poly.pdbx_seq_one_letter_code
_entity_poly.pdbx_strand_id
1 'polypeptide(L)'
;MALAKRPIPAGCSVDAEIIVKACELHWEEHKGNCSGFVKAVAAELGVGLSGQANDIVKSIVANWWPIASGAEAQSWAEAGYLVVAGLEAEPNGHVVVVVPGPLANGKYPTAYWGRLGSSGKKNTTLNYSWNSTTRDKVIYGGTLVLKK
;
A
#
# COMPACT_ATOMS: atom_id res chain seq x y z
N MET A 1 -11.31 14.38 -15.50
CA MET A 1 -12.14 13.19 -15.24
C MET A 1 -12.51 13.20 -13.77
N ALA A 2 -13.80 13.25 -13.42
CA ALA A 2 -14.21 13.12 -12.03
C ALA A 2 -13.97 11.67 -11.60
N LEU A 3 -13.08 11.47 -10.63
CA LEU A 3 -12.93 10.18 -9.96
C LEU A 3 -14.33 9.73 -9.51
N ALA A 4 -14.74 8.52 -9.90
CA ALA A 4 -16.05 8.00 -9.54
C ALA A 4 -16.28 8.11 -8.03
N LYS A 5 -17.53 8.40 -7.62
CA LYS A 5 -17.91 8.52 -6.21
C LYS A 5 -17.39 7.30 -5.44
N ARG A 6 -16.61 7.57 -4.38
CA ARG A 6 -16.03 6.59 -3.45
C ARG A 6 -17.08 5.54 -3.08
N PRO A 7 -16.88 4.25 -3.38
CA PRO A 7 -17.72 3.21 -2.82
C PRO A 7 -17.44 3.12 -1.31
N ILE A 8 -18.45 2.82 -0.51
CA ILE A 8 -18.33 2.66 0.94
C ILE A 8 -18.59 1.18 1.23
N PRO A 9 -17.56 0.35 1.42
CA PRO A 9 -17.74 -1.00 1.91
C PRO A 9 -18.06 -0.92 3.41
N ALA A 10 -18.91 -1.82 3.88
CA ALA A 10 -19.13 -2.01 5.30
C ALA A 10 -17.80 -2.45 5.97
N GLY A 11 -17.51 -1.91 7.15
CA GLY A 11 -16.30 -2.28 7.91
C GLY A 11 -16.20 -3.78 8.17
N CYS A 12 -14.97 -4.32 8.12
CA CYS A 12 -14.65 -5.75 8.10
C CYS A 12 -15.23 -6.48 6.87
N SER A 13 -14.73 -6.14 5.68
CA SER A 13 -15.03 -6.92 4.49
C SER A 13 -14.12 -8.16 4.40
N VAL A 14 -14.64 -9.28 3.90
CA VAL A 14 -13.84 -10.47 3.54
C VAL A 14 -12.69 -10.11 2.58
N ASP A 15 -12.86 -9.02 1.83
CA ASP A 15 -11.89 -8.51 0.87
C ASP A 15 -10.62 -7.96 1.55
N ALA A 16 -10.73 -7.51 2.80
CA ALA A 16 -9.59 -7.09 3.61
C ALA A 16 -8.62 -8.26 3.88
N GLU A 17 -9.14 -9.47 4.11
CA GLU A 17 -8.32 -10.67 4.28
C GLU A 17 -7.64 -11.10 2.99
N ILE A 18 -8.27 -10.87 1.83
CA ILE A 18 -7.68 -11.21 0.52
C ILE A 18 -6.40 -10.40 0.29
N ILE A 19 -6.38 -9.13 0.68
CA ILE A 19 -5.17 -8.28 0.57
C ILE A 19 -4.04 -8.83 1.45
N VAL A 20 -4.35 -9.23 2.69
CA VAL A 20 -3.37 -9.83 3.59
C VAL A 20 -2.84 -11.15 3.03
N LYS A 21 -3.72 -12.01 2.50
CA LYS A 21 -3.32 -13.28 1.86
C LYS A 21 -2.41 -13.05 0.65
N ALA A 22 -2.73 -12.09 -0.21
CA ALA A 22 -1.88 -11.71 -1.34
C ALA A 22 -0.50 -11.20 -0.85
N CYS A 23 -0.48 -10.39 0.21
CA CYS A 23 0.75 -9.92 0.82
C CYS A 23 1.61 -11.06 1.39
N GLU A 24 1.02 -12.02 2.13
CA GLU A 24 1.75 -13.18 2.66
C GLU A 24 2.26 -14.10 1.55
N LEU A 25 1.47 -14.32 0.49
CA LEU A 25 1.84 -15.16 -0.65
C LEU A 25 3.12 -14.66 -1.34
N HIS A 26 3.20 -13.34 -1.55
CA HIS A 26 4.29 -12.71 -2.30
C HIS A 26 5.44 -12.22 -1.41
N TRP A 27 5.33 -12.38 -0.09
CA TRP A 27 6.30 -11.85 0.85
C TRP A 27 7.68 -12.49 0.69
N GLU A 28 7.78 -13.82 0.74
CA GLU A 28 9.08 -14.50 0.79
C GLU A 28 9.92 -14.24 -0.47
N GLU A 29 9.28 -14.18 -1.64
CA GLU A 29 9.95 -13.93 -2.92
C GLU A 29 10.37 -12.46 -3.09
N HIS A 30 9.59 -11.51 -2.56
CA HIS A 30 9.81 -10.08 -2.81
C HIS A 30 10.22 -9.25 -1.58
N LYS A 31 10.54 -9.87 -0.43
CA LYS A 31 11.04 -9.17 0.77
C LYS A 31 12.28 -8.29 0.52
N GLY A 32 13.05 -8.59 -0.53
CA GLY A 32 14.21 -7.80 -0.99
C GLY A 32 13.89 -6.72 -2.03
N ASN A 33 12.63 -6.51 -2.41
CA ASN A 33 12.27 -5.58 -3.48
C ASN A 33 10.90 -4.90 -3.23
N CYS A 34 10.92 -3.60 -2.90
CA CYS A 34 9.69 -2.85 -2.62
C CYS A 34 8.74 -2.74 -3.82
N SER A 35 9.25 -2.33 -4.99
CA SER A 35 8.42 -2.16 -6.19
C SER A 35 7.97 -3.51 -6.74
N GLY A 36 8.83 -4.53 -6.68
CA GLY A 36 8.49 -5.92 -7.02
C GLY A 36 7.33 -6.46 -6.18
N PHE A 37 7.42 -6.29 -4.86
CA PHE A 37 6.38 -6.73 -3.92
C PHE A 37 5.02 -6.09 -4.21
N VAL A 38 4.97 -4.76 -4.33
CA VAL A 38 3.70 -4.04 -4.58
C VAL A 38 3.10 -4.46 -5.92
N LYS A 39 3.92 -4.65 -6.96
CA LYS A 39 3.43 -5.11 -8.27
C LYS A 39 2.85 -6.51 -8.22
N ALA A 40 3.51 -7.44 -7.53
CA ALA A 40 3.04 -8.81 -7.39
C ALA A 40 1.68 -8.86 -6.66
N VAL A 41 1.57 -8.18 -5.52
CA VAL A 41 0.32 -8.06 -4.77
C VAL A 41 -0.78 -7.41 -5.61
N ALA A 42 -0.47 -6.32 -6.33
CA ALA A 42 -1.45 -5.65 -7.18
C ALA A 42 -1.93 -6.56 -8.33
N ALA A 43 -1.02 -7.28 -8.99
CA ALA A 43 -1.35 -8.18 -10.09
C ALA A 43 -2.24 -9.37 -9.66
N GLU A 44 -2.01 -9.89 -8.45
CA GLU A 44 -2.85 -10.90 -7.81
C GLU A 44 -4.27 -10.37 -7.58
N LEU A 45 -4.38 -9.12 -7.13
CA LEU A 45 -5.64 -8.42 -6.88
C LEU A 45 -6.29 -7.81 -8.15
N GLY A 46 -5.77 -8.14 -9.33
CA GLY A 46 -6.30 -7.69 -10.62
C GLY A 46 -6.01 -6.23 -10.97
N VAL A 47 -5.07 -5.58 -10.26
CA VAL A 47 -4.67 -4.18 -10.46
C VAL A 47 -3.33 -4.11 -11.20
N GLY A 48 -3.33 -3.45 -12.36
CA GLY A 48 -2.11 -3.26 -13.15
C GLY A 48 -1.22 -2.15 -12.59
N LEU A 49 -0.01 -2.51 -12.13
CA LEU A 49 1.07 -1.58 -11.80
C LEU A 49 2.35 -1.95 -12.55
N SER A 50 3.10 -0.94 -12.98
CA SER A 50 4.34 -1.10 -13.74
C SER A 50 5.42 -0.12 -13.26
N GLY A 51 6.66 -0.33 -13.70
CA GLY A 51 7.80 0.51 -13.35
C GLY A 51 8.44 0.23 -11.98
N GLN A 52 9.19 1.21 -11.49
CA GLN A 52 9.85 1.24 -10.19
C GLN A 52 9.02 2.01 -9.15
N ALA A 53 9.54 2.17 -7.93
CA ALA A 53 8.82 2.82 -6.83
C ALA A 53 8.32 4.24 -7.19
N ASN A 54 9.16 5.05 -7.85
CA ASN A 54 8.77 6.41 -8.26
C ASN A 54 7.65 6.37 -9.32
N ASP A 55 7.70 5.43 -10.26
CA ASP A 55 6.66 5.27 -11.29
C ASP A 55 5.33 4.83 -10.68
N ILE A 56 5.38 3.92 -9.69
CA ILE A 56 4.21 3.49 -8.93
C ILE A 56 3.61 4.68 -8.18
N VAL A 57 4.42 5.48 -7.50
CA VAL A 57 3.97 6.70 -6.81
C VAL A 57 3.26 7.65 -7.79
N LYS A 58 3.85 7.92 -8.95
CA LYS A 58 3.21 8.75 -9.99
C LYS A 58 1.90 8.14 -10.50
N SER A 59 1.86 6.82 -10.68
CA SER A 59 0.68 6.11 -11.14
C SER A 59 -0.48 6.21 -10.15
N ILE A 60 -0.23 6.01 -8.85
CA ILE A 60 -1.29 6.12 -7.83
C ILE A 60 -1.79 7.57 -7.70
N VAL A 61 -0.91 8.57 -7.81
CA VAL A 61 -1.32 9.99 -7.78
C VAL A 61 -2.21 10.33 -8.98
N ALA A 62 -1.87 9.82 -10.15
CA ALA A 62 -2.57 10.17 -11.39
C ALA A 62 -3.90 9.41 -11.56
N ASN A 63 -3.96 8.15 -11.11
CA ASN A 63 -5.02 7.21 -11.50
C ASN A 63 -5.89 6.70 -10.34
N TRP A 64 -5.45 6.84 -9.08
CA TRP A 64 -6.14 6.26 -7.92
C TRP A 64 -6.83 7.34 -7.09
N TRP A 65 -7.69 6.92 -6.16
CA TRP A 65 -8.30 7.86 -5.23
C TRP A 65 -7.26 8.32 -4.19
N PRO A 66 -7.08 9.65 -4.02
CA PRO A 66 -6.19 10.15 -2.99
C PRO A 66 -6.79 9.89 -1.60
N ILE A 67 -5.94 9.46 -0.66
CA ILE A 67 -6.32 9.23 0.73
C ILE A 67 -5.58 10.25 1.61
N ALA A 68 -6.31 10.93 2.49
CA ALA A 68 -5.80 12.11 3.17
C ALA A 68 -4.85 11.80 4.33
N SER A 69 -4.91 10.60 4.91
CA SER A 69 -4.12 10.24 6.09
C SER A 69 -3.89 8.75 6.23
N GLY A 70 -2.90 8.37 7.04
CA GLY A 70 -2.63 6.97 7.36
C GLY A 70 -3.76 6.29 8.16
N ALA A 71 -4.49 7.05 8.99
CA ALA A 71 -5.69 6.55 9.67
C ALA A 71 -6.81 6.24 8.66
N GLU A 72 -7.01 7.13 7.69
CA GLU A 72 -7.96 6.87 6.62
C GLU A 72 -7.49 5.69 5.74
N ALA A 73 -6.19 5.58 5.45
CA ALA A 73 -5.62 4.46 4.70
C ALA A 73 -5.89 3.10 5.37
N GLN A 74 -5.81 3.03 6.70
CA GLN A 74 -6.22 1.86 7.47
C GLN A 74 -7.70 1.54 7.24
N SER A 75 -8.60 2.51 7.38
CA SER A 75 -10.03 2.29 7.16
C SER A 75 -10.35 1.82 5.74
N TRP A 76 -9.61 2.31 4.73
CA TRP A 76 -9.75 1.81 3.36
C TRP A 76 -9.27 0.36 3.21
N ALA A 77 -8.15 0.00 3.83
CA ALA A 77 -7.65 -1.37 3.83
C ALA A 77 -8.62 -2.33 4.57
N GLU A 78 -9.19 -1.92 5.70
CA GLU A 78 -10.22 -2.66 6.46
C GLU A 78 -11.53 -2.83 5.68
N ALA A 79 -11.80 -1.91 4.77
CA ALA A 79 -12.93 -1.97 3.85
C ALA A 79 -12.65 -2.84 2.62
N GLY A 80 -11.42 -3.35 2.44
CA GLY A 80 -11.04 -4.26 1.36
C GLY A 80 -10.57 -3.58 0.07
N TYR A 81 -10.15 -2.33 0.15
CA TYR A 81 -9.47 -1.65 -0.97
C TYR A 81 -7.98 -1.95 -0.97
N LEU A 82 -7.40 -2.07 -2.16
CA LEU A 82 -5.95 -2.02 -2.29
C LEU A 82 -5.49 -0.60 -2.01
N VAL A 83 -4.72 -0.45 -0.93
CA VAL A 83 -4.13 0.83 -0.53
C VAL A 83 -2.62 0.73 -0.65
N VAL A 84 -2.03 1.62 -1.44
CA VAL A 84 -0.59 1.75 -1.61
C VAL A 84 -0.17 3.09 -1.04
N ALA A 85 0.87 3.05 -0.21
CA ALA A 85 1.52 4.25 0.28
C ALA A 85 2.92 4.36 -0.29
N GLY A 86 3.37 5.56 -0.59
CA GLY A 86 4.68 5.75 -1.19
C GLY A 86 5.25 7.15 -1.02
N LEU A 87 6.55 7.25 -1.27
CA LEU A 87 7.28 8.50 -1.29
C LEU A 87 8.39 8.41 -2.34
N GLU A 88 8.44 9.38 -3.24
CA GLU A 88 9.51 9.49 -4.23
C GLU A 88 10.83 9.88 -3.55
N ALA A 89 11.94 9.29 -4.03
CA ALA A 89 13.29 9.65 -3.63
C ALA A 89 14.30 9.35 -4.75
N GLU A 90 15.51 9.90 -4.64
CA GLU A 90 16.63 9.62 -5.53
C GLU A 90 17.64 8.66 -4.88
N PRO A 91 18.14 7.63 -5.60
CA PRO A 91 17.78 7.26 -6.97
C PRO A 91 16.46 6.49 -7.07
N ASN A 92 15.95 5.91 -5.98
CA ASN A 92 14.70 5.16 -5.95
C ASN A 92 13.88 5.51 -4.71
N GLY A 93 12.60 5.79 -4.90
CA GLY A 93 11.64 5.93 -3.82
C GLY A 93 11.32 4.63 -3.11
N HIS A 94 10.28 4.69 -2.28
CA HIS A 94 9.79 3.53 -1.55
C HIS A 94 8.27 3.44 -1.61
N VAL A 95 7.76 2.22 -1.68
CA VAL A 95 6.33 1.92 -1.75
C VAL A 95 6.00 0.73 -0.86
N VAL A 96 4.82 0.76 -0.26
CA VAL A 96 4.32 -0.24 0.68
C VAL A 96 2.84 -0.51 0.39
N VAL A 97 2.36 -1.72 0.74
CA VAL A 97 0.93 -2.05 0.74
C VAL A 97 0.39 -1.90 2.16
N VAL A 98 -0.64 -1.08 2.35
CA VAL A 98 -1.32 -0.91 3.64
C VAL A 98 -2.34 -2.02 3.81
N VAL A 99 -2.41 -2.58 5.01
CA VAL A 99 -3.30 -3.69 5.39
C VAL A 99 -4.11 -3.34 6.63
N PRO A 100 -5.19 -4.07 6.93
CA PRO A 100 -5.87 -3.98 8.22
C PRO A 100 -4.90 -4.22 9.38
N GLY A 101 -5.06 -3.47 10.46
CA GLY A 101 -4.23 -3.61 11.65
C GLY A 101 -4.08 -2.31 12.46
N PRO A 102 -3.33 -2.34 13.57
CA PRO A 102 -3.21 -1.19 14.47
C PRO A 102 -2.47 0.00 13.82
N LEU A 103 -2.80 1.21 14.28
CA LEU A 103 -2.04 2.41 13.96
C LEU A 103 -0.94 2.65 15.00
N ALA A 104 0.30 2.87 14.56
CA ALA A 104 1.31 3.44 15.46
C ALA A 104 1.01 4.92 15.71
N ASN A 105 0.99 5.32 16.99
CA ASN A 105 0.67 6.67 17.45
C ASN A 105 -0.68 7.21 16.93
N GLY A 106 -1.62 6.33 16.59
CA GLY A 106 -2.90 6.72 15.98
C GLY A 106 -2.78 7.33 14.58
N LYS A 107 -1.62 7.19 13.91
CA LYS A 107 -1.33 7.86 12.62
C LYS A 107 -0.81 6.94 11.52
N TYR A 108 0.08 6.01 11.86
CA TYR A 108 0.83 5.24 10.86
C TYR A 108 0.29 3.81 10.76
N PRO A 109 -0.30 3.41 9.62
CA PRO A 109 -1.01 2.15 9.52
C PRO A 109 -0.09 0.94 9.41
N THR A 110 -0.63 -0.25 9.65
CA THR A 110 0.05 -1.52 9.38
C THR A 110 0.23 -1.74 7.88
N ALA A 111 1.40 -2.24 7.48
CA ALA A 111 1.76 -2.43 6.08
C ALA A 111 2.72 -3.61 5.86
N TYR A 112 2.89 -3.95 4.59
CA TYR A 112 3.86 -4.91 4.06
C TYR A 112 4.70 -4.24 2.98
N TRP A 113 6.01 -4.49 2.98
CA TRP A 113 6.92 -3.94 1.97
C TRP A 113 8.24 -4.69 1.88
N GLY A 114 8.75 -4.93 0.67
CA GLY A 114 10.14 -5.35 0.49
C GLY A 114 11.12 -4.20 0.70
N ARG A 115 12.42 -4.47 0.85
CA ARG A 115 13.46 -3.43 0.91
C ARG A 115 14.69 -3.84 0.10
N LEU A 116 15.10 -3.01 -0.85
CA LEU A 116 16.31 -3.29 -1.63
C LEU A 116 17.55 -3.32 -0.72
N GLY A 117 18.39 -4.35 -0.86
CA GLY A 117 19.60 -4.54 -0.06
C GLY A 117 19.37 -5.07 1.36
N SER A 118 18.14 -5.41 1.75
CA SER A 118 17.83 -6.04 3.03
C SER A 118 16.53 -6.86 2.94
N SER A 119 16.00 -7.31 4.08
CA SER A 119 14.60 -7.73 4.16
C SER A 119 13.76 -6.56 4.63
N GLY A 120 12.64 -6.30 3.96
CA GLY A 120 11.65 -5.34 4.43
C GLY A 120 10.90 -5.86 5.66
N LYS A 121 9.67 -5.39 5.88
CA LYS A 121 8.83 -5.91 6.96
C LYS A 121 7.45 -6.31 6.47
N LYS A 122 6.88 -7.29 7.16
CA LYS A 122 5.50 -7.75 7.00
C LYS A 122 4.71 -7.46 8.26
N ASN A 123 3.41 -7.21 8.11
CA ASN A 123 2.48 -6.95 9.21
C ASN A 123 3.04 -5.97 10.26
N THR A 124 3.68 -4.89 9.81
CA THR A 124 4.35 -3.93 10.69
C THR A 124 3.86 -2.52 10.41
N THR A 125 3.81 -1.67 11.43
CA THR A 125 3.38 -0.28 11.28
C THR A 125 4.37 0.54 10.42
N LEU A 126 3.81 1.42 9.58
CA LEU A 126 4.50 2.17 8.52
C LEU A 126 5.63 3.08 9.02
N ASN A 127 5.62 3.45 10.30
CA ASN A 127 6.70 4.22 10.93
C ASN A 127 8.06 3.49 10.96
N TYR A 128 8.12 2.20 10.61
CA TYR A 128 9.37 1.46 10.44
C TYR A 128 9.88 1.42 8.99
N SER A 129 9.06 1.88 8.04
CA SER A 129 9.42 1.97 6.63
C SER A 129 10.12 3.31 6.32
N TRP A 130 9.61 4.40 6.89
CA TRP A 130 10.19 5.74 6.79
C TRP A 130 10.64 6.29 8.14
N ASN A 131 11.68 7.12 8.12
CA ASN A 131 12.17 7.80 9.32
C ASN A 131 11.22 8.95 9.74
N SER A 132 11.49 9.55 10.91
CA SER A 132 10.65 10.62 11.48
C SER A 132 10.55 11.88 10.63
N THR A 133 11.45 12.13 9.67
CA THR A 133 11.43 13.33 8.83
C THR A 133 10.69 13.12 7.51
N THR A 134 10.46 11.87 7.12
CA THR A 134 9.85 11.50 5.83
C THR A 134 8.50 10.81 5.96
N ARG A 135 8.21 10.14 7.08
CA ARG A 135 6.96 9.39 7.28
C ARG A 135 5.68 10.24 7.23
N ASP A 136 5.79 11.54 7.51
CA ASP A 136 4.66 12.48 7.42
C ASP A 136 4.47 13.09 6.02
N LYS A 137 5.37 12.79 5.07
CA LYS A 137 5.29 13.20 3.66
C LYS A 137 4.76 12.10 2.74
N VAL A 138 4.50 10.92 3.31
CA VAL A 138 4.03 9.75 2.56
C VAL A 138 2.65 10.04 2.00
N ILE A 139 2.49 9.76 0.70
CA ILE A 139 1.20 9.84 0.04
C ILE A 139 0.51 8.48 0.07
N TYR A 140 -0.82 8.50 -0.03
CA TYR A 140 -1.65 7.30 0.00
C TYR A 140 -2.62 7.33 -1.19
N GLY A 141 -2.69 6.22 -1.92
CA GLY A 141 -3.67 5.99 -2.99
C GLY A 141 -4.45 4.72 -2.71
N GLY A 142 -5.77 4.77 -2.94
CA GLY A 142 -6.66 3.62 -2.84
C GLY A 142 -7.29 3.26 -4.18
N THR A 143 -7.49 1.98 -4.44
CA THR A 143 -8.23 1.48 -5.59
C THR A 143 -9.03 0.22 -5.27
N LEU A 144 -10.02 -0.10 -6.10
CA LEU A 144 -10.79 -1.33 -6.02
C LEU A 144 -9.92 -2.53 -6.43
N VAL A 145 -10.14 -3.66 -5.77
CA VAL A 145 -9.59 -4.94 -6.20
C VAL A 145 -10.57 -5.59 -7.19
N LEU A 146 -10.03 -6.12 -8.29
CA LEU A 146 -10.80 -6.88 -9.27
C LEU A 146 -10.56 -8.34 -8.96
N LYS A 147 -11.46 -8.92 -8.16
CA LYS A 147 -11.42 -10.34 -7.76
C LYS A 147 -11.25 -11.18 -9.04
N LYS A 148 -10.15 -11.92 -9.13
CA LYS A 148 -9.94 -12.93 -10.17
C LYS A 148 -10.51 -14.27 -9.72
#